data_AF-A0A9E3H1S7-F1
#
_entry.id   AF-A0A9E3H1S7-F1
#
_cell.length_a   1.000
_cell.length_b   1.000
_cell.length_c   1.000
_cell.angle_alpha   90.00
_cell.angle_beta   90.00
_cell.angle_gamma   90.00
#
_symmetry.space_group_name_H-M   'P 1'
#
loop_
_entity.id
_entity.type
_entity.pdbx_description
1 polymer ?
#
loop_
_entity_poly.entity_id
_entity_poly.type
_entity_poly.pdbx_seq_one_letter_code
_entity_poly.pdbx_strand_id
1 'polypeptide(L)'
;MSLHLVFTAGQGVTGAVIRAGTWSRAAHVGGLLDNGLVLDATPSAGVALHPGIAGQLVGVFAVDCQPEVEDAAVGWARRQVGKPYDWSAIAGFFVRRDWHNPAGWFCMELWLAAFEAAGWPLLQLLIPQQYT
;
A
#
# COMPACT_ATOMS: atom_id res chain seq x y z
N MET A 1 -8.54 11.05 13.69
CA MET A 1 -9.03 10.26 12.52
C MET A 1 -8.03 9.14 12.32
N SER A 2 -8.41 8.08 11.62
CA SER A 2 -7.54 6.91 11.46
C SER A 2 -7.61 6.43 10.02
N LEU A 3 -6.52 6.59 9.30
CA LEU A 3 -6.35 5.96 7.99
C LEU A 3 -6.44 4.44 8.14
N HIS A 4 -7.30 3.84 7.34
CA HIS A 4 -7.44 2.40 7.29
C HIS A 4 -6.73 1.82 6.06
N LEU A 5 -5.73 0.98 6.30
CA LEU A 5 -5.14 0.15 5.26
C LEU A 5 -6.01 -1.10 5.07
N VAL A 6 -6.65 -1.20 3.91
CA VAL A 6 -7.55 -2.28 3.55
C VAL A 6 -6.80 -3.32 2.73
N PHE A 7 -6.73 -4.54 3.25
CA PHE A 7 -6.07 -5.67 2.59
C PHE A 7 -7.10 -6.53 1.90
N THR A 8 -6.89 -6.82 0.63
CA THR A 8 -7.80 -7.66 -0.16
C THR A 8 -7.04 -8.83 -0.78
N ALA A 9 -7.77 -9.86 -1.17
CA ALA A 9 -7.21 -11.00 -1.88
C ALA A 9 -6.71 -10.64 -3.29
N GLY A 10 -6.87 -9.38 -3.72
CA GLY A 10 -6.65 -8.99 -5.12
C GLY A 10 -7.68 -9.61 -6.06
N GLN A 11 -7.57 -9.30 -7.35
CA GLN A 11 -8.48 -9.78 -8.38
C GLN A 11 -7.74 -10.60 -9.45
N GLY A 12 -8.46 -11.54 -10.06
CA GLY A 12 -7.98 -12.33 -11.19
C GLY A 12 -6.72 -13.15 -10.91
N VAL A 13 -6.00 -13.45 -11.99
CA VAL A 13 -4.78 -14.27 -11.97
C VAL A 13 -3.66 -13.60 -11.18
N THR A 14 -3.50 -12.28 -11.30
CA THR A 14 -2.49 -11.52 -10.58
C THR A 14 -2.62 -11.69 -9.07
N GLY A 15 -3.85 -11.60 -8.54
CA GLY A 15 -4.09 -11.82 -7.11
C GLY A 15 -3.72 -13.24 -6.67
N ALA A 16 -4.04 -14.26 -7.48
CA ALA A 16 -3.68 -15.65 -7.17
C ALA A 16 -2.15 -15.88 -7.14
N VAL A 17 -1.44 -15.31 -8.11
CA VAL A 17 0.03 -15.40 -8.23
C VAL A 17 0.71 -14.70 -7.04
N ILE A 18 0.24 -13.49 -6.67
CA ILE A 18 0.77 -12.76 -5.51
C ILE A 18 0.59 -13.59 -4.22
N ARG A 19 -0.63 -14.05 -3.93
CA ARG A 19 -0.90 -14.84 -2.72
C ARG A 19 -0.06 -16.11 -2.62
N ALA A 20 0.13 -16.80 -3.75
CA ALA A 20 0.93 -18.02 -3.80
C ALA A 20 2.41 -17.73 -3.49
N GLY A 21 3.00 -16.70 -4.09
CA GLY A 21 4.42 -16.40 -3.88
C GLY A 21 4.73 -15.71 -2.54
N THR A 22 3.78 -14.98 -1.96
CA THR A 22 3.96 -14.35 -0.63
C THR A 22 3.44 -15.21 0.52
N TRP A 23 2.91 -16.41 0.24
CA TRP A 23 2.28 -17.29 1.24
C TRP A 23 1.24 -16.57 2.10
N SER A 24 0.52 -15.61 1.51
CA SER A 24 -0.42 -14.73 2.20
C SER A 24 -1.82 -14.83 1.61
N ARG A 25 -2.84 -14.56 2.42
CA ARG A 25 -4.22 -14.40 1.96
C ARG A 25 -4.46 -13.06 1.28
N ALA A 26 -3.64 -12.06 1.59
CA ALA A 26 -3.70 -10.74 0.98
C ALA A 26 -2.78 -10.67 -0.24
N ALA A 27 -3.26 -9.97 -1.27
CA ALA A 27 -2.52 -9.74 -2.51
C ALA A 27 -2.54 -8.27 -2.95
N HIS A 28 -3.31 -7.44 -2.26
CA HIS A 28 -3.44 -6.02 -2.54
C HIS A 28 -3.68 -5.27 -1.23
N VAL A 29 -3.24 -4.02 -1.20
CA VAL A 29 -3.52 -3.08 -0.11
C VAL A 29 -3.85 -1.71 -0.68
N GLY A 30 -4.83 -1.04 -0.08
CA GLY A 30 -5.15 0.36 -0.38
C GLY A 30 -5.42 1.14 0.90
N GLY A 31 -5.37 2.47 0.82
CA GLY A 31 -5.76 3.33 1.94
C GLY A 31 -7.18 3.83 1.73
N LEU A 32 -8.07 3.44 2.64
CA LEU A 32 -9.44 3.91 2.69
C LEU A 32 -9.47 5.28 3.37
N LEU A 33 -9.86 6.28 2.58
CA LEU A 33 -9.98 7.67 2.99
C LEU A 33 -11.37 7.94 3.59
N ASP A 34 -11.52 9.01 4.36
CA ASP A 34 -12.78 9.34 5.05
C ASP A 34 -13.96 9.58 4.10
N ASN A 35 -13.67 10.02 2.88
CA ASN A 35 -14.69 10.20 1.85
C ASN A 35 -15.12 8.89 1.17
N GLY A 36 -14.67 7.73 1.67
CA GLY A 36 -15.01 6.40 1.16
C GLY A 36 -14.26 6.00 -0.11
N LEU A 37 -13.33 6.83 -0.59
CA LEU A 37 -12.45 6.47 -1.70
C LEU A 37 -11.27 5.65 -1.20
N VAL A 38 -10.83 4.71 -2.03
CA VAL A 38 -9.58 3.98 -1.84
C VAL A 38 -8.53 4.61 -2.73
N LEU A 39 -7.40 4.98 -2.13
CA LEU A 39 -6.19 5.39 -2.83
C LEU A 39 -5.19 4.24 -2.80
N ASP A 40 -4.84 3.71 -3.96
CA ASP A 40 -3.89 2.61 -4.07
C ASP A 40 -3.16 2.62 -5.43
N ALA A 41 -2.29 1.64 -5.63
CA ALA A 41 -1.69 1.35 -6.92
C ALA A 41 -2.23 0.01 -7.44
N THR A 42 -2.88 0.01 -8.62
CA THR A 42 -3.36 -1.22 -9.28
C THR A 42 -2.66 -1.47 -10.62
N PRO A 43 -2.48 -2.73 -11.05
CA PRO A 43 -1.84 -3.03 -12.33
C PRO A 43 -2.50 -2.34 -13.54
N SER A 44 -3.82 -2.19 -13.53
CA SER A 44 -4.57 -1.59 -14.63
C SER A 44 -4.59 -0.07 -14.65
N ALA A 45 -4.49 0.60 -13.49
CA ALA A 45 -4.68 2.05 -13.38
C ALA A 45 -3.45 2.81 -12.85
N GLY A 46 -2.41 2.11 -12.39
CA GLY A 46 -1.34 2.75 -11.63
C GLY A 46 -1.87 3.29 -10.31
N VAL A 47 -1.30 4.40 -9.83
CA VAL A 47 -1.78 5.07 -8.63
C VAL A 47 -3.05 5.86 -8.94
N ALA A 48 -4.16 5.50 -8.31
CA ALA A 48 -5.45 6.13 -8.56
C ALA A 48 -6.34 6.19 -7.31
N LEU A 49 -7.37 7.02 -7.38
CA LEU A 49 -8.50 6.98 -6.44
C LEU A 49 -9.68 6.26 -7.09
N HIS A 50 -10.31 5.36 -6.36
CA HIS A 50 -11.50 4.66 -6.82
C HIS A 50 -12.54 4.49 -5.71
N PRO A 51 -13.82 4.39 -6.07
CA PRO A 51 -14.88 4.16 -5.11
C PRO A 51 -14.83 2.72 -4.59
N GLY A 52 -14.80 2.58 -3.26
CA GLY A 52 -14.93 1.29 -2.59
C GLY A 52 -13.72 0.36 -2.71
N ILE A 53 -13.84 -0.80 -2.06
CA ILE A 53 -12.77 -1.80 -1.94
C ILE A 53 -12.94 -2.84 -3.04
N ALA A 54 -11.92 -3.01 -3.88
CA ALA A 54 -11.93 -4.01 -4.94
C ALA A 54 -11.43 -5.38 -4.48
N GLY A 55 -12.16 -6.43 -4.84
CA GLY A 55 -11.83 -7.82 -4.47
C GLY A 55 -12.33 -8.21 -3.08
N GLN A 56 -12.07 -9.46 -2.68
CA GLN A 56 -12.51 -9.97 -1.38
C GLN A 56 -11.67 -9.35 -0.26
N LEU A 57 -12.33 -8.69 0.70
CA LEU A 57 -11.68 -8.15 1.89
C LEU A 57 -11.07 -9.29 2.72
N VAL A 58 -9.81 -9.11 3.10
CA VAL A 58 -9.03 -10.04 3.93
C VAL A 58 -8.83 -9.47 5.33
N GLY A 59 -8.62 -8.16 5.44
CA GLY A 59 -8.47 -7.48 6.72
C GLY A 59 -8.42 -5.96 6.57
N VAL A 60 -8.60 -5.28 7.69
CA VAL A 60 -8.44 -3.83 7.80
C VAL A 60 -7.47 -3.54 8.93
N PHE A 61 -6.51 -2.68 8.68
CA PHE A 61 -5.54 -2.23 9.67
C PHE A 61 -5.70 -0.72 9.86
N ALA A 62 -6.15 -0.33 11.04
CA ALA A 62 -6.16 1.07 11.43
C ALA A 62 -4.74 1.49 11.80
N VAL A 63 -4.23 2.53 11.14
CA VAL A 63 -2.93 3.09 11.50
C VAL A 63 -3.16 4.10 12.62
N ASP A 64 -2.71 3.75 13.83
CA ASP A 64 -2.73 4.66 14.98
C ASP A 64 -1.52 5.60 14.90
N CYS A 65 -1.74 6.78 14.34
CA CYS A 65 -0.73 7.83 14.22
C CYS A 65 -1.34 9.20 14.50
N GLN A 66 -0.48 10.21 14.69
CA GLN A 66 -0.94 11.58 14.88
C GLN A 66 -1.63 12.08 13.60
N PRO A 67 -2.69 12.92 13.70
CA PRO A 67 -3.41 13.43 12.53
C PRO A 67 -2.50 14.11 11.49
N GLU A 68 -1.45 14.80 11.93
CA GLU A 68 -0.50 15.47 11.03
C GLU A 68 0.32 14.49 10.19
N VAL A 69 0.64 13.31 10.76
CA VAL A 69 1.33 12.23 10.06
C VAL A 69 0.40 11.61 9.02
N GLU A 70 -0.85 11.37 9.40
CA GLU A 70 -1.87 10.85 8.50
C GLU A 70 -2.08 11.78 7.30
N ASP A 71 -2.29 13.08 7.55
CA ASP A 71 -2.47 14.09 6.51
C ASP A 71 -1.25 14.20 5.60
N ALA A 72 -0.05 14.13 6.17
CA ALA A 72 1.19 14.15 5.40
C ALA A 72 1.34 12.91 4.50
N ALA A 73 1.04 11.71 5.03
CA ALA A 73 1.11 10.46 4.27
C ALA A 73 0.07 10.42 3.15
N VAL A 74 -1.19 10.74 3.45
CA VAL A 74 -2.27 10.83 2.46
C VAL A 74 -1.94 11.89 1.41
N GLY A 75 -1.48 13.06 1.83
CA GLY A 75 -1.07 14.14 0.93
C GLY A 75 0.07 13.72 0.00
N TRP A 76 1.03 12.96 0.51
CA TRP A 76 2.12 12.41 -0.30
C TRP A 76 1.63 11.37 -1.31
N ALA A 77 0.78 10.43 -0.87
CA ALA A 77 0.22 9.40 -1.74
C ALA A 77 -0.62 10.01 -2.87
N ARG A 78 -1.41 11.06 -2.56
CA ARG A 78 -2.20 11.80 -3.56
C ARG A 78 -1.33 12.44 -4.63
N ARG A 79 -0.12 12.91 -4.31
CA ARG A 79 0.83 13.46 -5.30
C ARG A 79 1.39 12.40 -6.25
N GLN A 80 1.23 11.11 -5.93
CA GLN A 80 1.65 10.01 -6.79
C GLN A 80 0.58 9.60 -7.81
N VAL A 81 -0.65 10.11 -7.70
CA VAL A 81 -1.75 9.77 -8.61
C VAL A 81 -1.34 10.01 -10.07
N GLY A 82 -1.64 9.04 -10.94
CA GLY A 82 -1.27 9.03 -12.35
C GLY A 82 0.09 8.39 -12.65
N LYS A 83 0.90 8.07 -11.62
CA LYS A 83 2.12 7.26 -11.82
C LYS A 83 1.75 5.82 -12.17
N PRO A 84 2.52 5.17 -13.06
CA PRO A 84 2.22 3.81 -13.49
C PRO A 84 2.41 2.80 -12.37
N TYR A 85 1.72 1.66 -12.50
CA TYR A 85 1.96 0.52 -11.64
C TYR A 85 3.32 -0.09 -11.96
N ASP A 86 4.05 -0.49 -10.93
CA ASP A 86 5.33 -1.14 -11.13
C ASP A 86 5.16 -2.63 -11.45
N TRP A 87 5.09 -2.96 -12.74
CA TRP A 87 5.04 -4.34 -13.23
C TRP A 87 6.35 -5.10 -13.02
N SER A 88 7.48 -4.42 -12.75
CA SER A 88 8.75 -5.09 -12.49
C SER A 88 8.74 -5.89 -11.18
N ALA A 89 7.90 -5.48 -10.21
CA ALA A 89 7.65 -6.21 -8.97
C ALA A 89 6.91 -7.55 -9.20
N ILE A 90 6.02 -7.64 -10.19
CA ILE A 90 5.32 -8.90 -10.54
C ILE A 90 6.24 -9.83 -11.34
N ALA A 91 7.06 -9.28 -12.24
CA ALA A 91 7.99 -10.07 -13.06
C ALA A 91 9.19 -10.60 -12.27
N GLY A 92 9.56 -9.95 -11.17
CA GLY A 92 10.68 -10.31 -10.30
C GLY A 92 10.24 -10.45 -8.86
N PHE A 93 9.48 -11.50 -8.54
CA PHE A 93 8.90 -11.74 -7.22
C PHE A 93 9.88 -11.60 -6.01
N PHE A 94 11.20 -11.63 -6.22
CA PHE A 94 12.23 -11.46 -5.18
C PHE A 94 13.58 -10.89 -5.68
N VAL A 95 13.62 -10.13 -6.78
CA VAL A 95 14.92 -9.64 -7.30
C VAL A 95 15.23 -8.26 -6.72
N ARG A 96 16.20 -8.23 -5.77
CA ARG A 96 16.94 -7.06 -5.25
C ARG A 96 16.63 -5.74 -6.00
N ARG A 97 15.61 -5.02 -5.56
CA ARG A 97 15.24 -3.71 -6.11
C ARG A 97 15.54 -2.60 -5.09
N ASP A 98 15.83 -1.42 -5.61
CA ASP A 98 15.85 -0.16 -4.88
C ASP A 98 14.39 0.25 -4.54
N TRP A 99 14.02 0.05 -3.28
CA TRP A 99 12.68 0.27 -2.73
C TRP A 99 12.27 1.77 -2.72
N HIS A 100 13.19 2.68 -3.09
CA HIS A 100 12.95 4.12 -3.17
C HIS A 100 12.77 4.62 -4.61
N ASN A 101 12.63 3.75 -5.62
CA ASN A 101 12.49 4.18 -7.01
C ASN A 101 11.12 4.86 -7.27
N PRO A 102 11.08 6.18 -7.59
CA PRO A 102 9.83 6.91 -7.75
C PRO A 102 9.12 6.68 -9.10
N ALA A 103 9.65 5.82 -9.96
CA ALA A 103 9.15 5.58 -11.33
C ALA A 103 7.86 4.75 -11.38
N GLY A 104 7.53 4.01 -10.32
CA GLY A 104 6.31 3.22 -10.20
C GLY A 104 6.19 2.65 -8.79
N TRP A 105 4.98 2.23 -8.40
CA TRP A 105 4.71 1.72 -7.06
C TRP A 105 4.03 0.36 -7.09
N PHE A 106 4.46 -0.56 -6.23
CA PHE A 106 3.64 -1.69 -5.78
C PHE A 106 2.65 -1.23 -4.69
N CYS A 107 1.54 -1.95 -4.51
CA CYS A 107 0.44 -1.51 -3.65
C CYS A 107 0.85 -1.22 -2.19
N MET A 108 1.73 -2.05 -1.62
CA MET A 108 2.25 -1.85 -0.26
C MET A 108 3.36 -0.79 -0.20
N GLU A 109 4.21 -0.72 -1.24
CA GLU A 109 5.31 0.24 -1.31
C GLU A 109 4.80 1.68 -1.32
N LEU A 110 3.70 1.95 -2.02
CA LEU A 110 3.07 3.27 -2.02
C LEU A 110 2.80 3.78 -0.60
N TRP A 111 2.22 2.94 0.24
CA TRP A 111 1.86 3.32 1.61
C TRP A 111 3.07 3.33 2.54
N LEU A 112 4.02 2.41 2.39
CA LEU A 112 5.28 2.47 3.12
C LEU A 112 6.04 3.77 2.85
N ALA A 113 6.19 4.15 1.58
CA ALA A 113 6.87 5.38 1.18
C ALA A 113 6.10 6.64 1.62
N ALA A 114 4.76 6.60 1.58
CA ALA A 114 3.93 7.70 2.08
C ALA A 114 4.17 7.96 3.57
N PHE A 115 4.21 6.90 4.38
CA PHE A 115 4.44 7.00 5.81
C PHE A 115 5.89 7.34 6.16
N GLU A 116 6.86 6.83 5.41
CA GLU A 116 8.27 7.24 5.54
C GLU A 116 8.45 8.74 5.23
N ALA A 117 7.81 9.24 4.18
CA ALA A 117 7.84 10.66 3.83
C ALA A 117 7.12 11.55 4.88
N ALA A 118 6.21 10.98 5.67
CA ALA A 118 5.57 11.63 6.80
C ALA A 118 6.41 11.56 8.10
N GLY A 119 7.61 10.96 8.06
CA GLY A 119 8.47 10.79 9.22
C GLY A 119 8.02 9.67 10.18
N TRP A 120 7.18 8.75 9.72
CA TRP A 120 6.58 7.69 10.52
C TRP A 120 6.76 6.32 9.87
N PRO A 121 7.98 5.74 9.89
CA PRO A 121 8.29 4.52 9.15
C PRO A 121 7.54 3.31 9.73
N LEU A 122 6.43 2.92 9.08
CA LEU A 122 5.54 1.83 9.51
C LEU A 122 6.26 0.51 9.82
N LEU A 123 7.32 0.17 9.10
CA LEU A 123 8.08 -1.07 9.32
C LEU A 123 8.80 -1.09 10.67
N GLN A 124 9.17 0.06 11.23
CA GLN A 124 9.83 0.13 12.55
C GLN A 124 8.85 -0.10 13.71
N LEU A 125 7.54 -0.03 13.45
CA LEU A 125 6.48 -0.33 14.42
C LEU A 125 6.11 -1.82 14.45
N LEU A 126 6.48 -2.59 13.41
CA LEU A 126 6.23 -4.02 13.31
C LEU A 126 7.40 -4.87 13.82
N ILE A 127 8.57 -4.24 14.04
CA ILE A 127 9.68 -4.85 14.76
C ILE A 127 9.45 -4.56 16.25
N PRO A 128 9.43 -5.58 17.15
CA PRO A 128 9.39 -5.32 18.57
C PRO A 128 10.57 -4.42 18.91
N GLN A 129 10.30 -3.20 19.38
CA GLN A 129 11.33 -2.35 19.96
C GLN A 129 11.90 -3.15 21.12
N GLN A 130 13.13 -3.65 20.98
CA GLN A 130 13.84 -4.26 22.08
C GLN A 130 14.06 -3.16 23.11
N TYR A 131 13.22 -3.17 24.16
CA TYR A 131 13.42 -2.32 25.33
C TYR A 131 14.79 -2.68 25.94
N THR A 132 15.75 -1.77 25.85
CA THR A 132 16.94 -1.72 26.72
C THR A 132 16.61 -1.04 28.03
#